data_AF-A0A2A3VFX8-F1
#
_entry.id   AF-A0A2A3VFX8-F1
#
_cell.length_a   1.000
_cell.length_b   1.000
_cell.length_c   1.000
_cell.angle_alpha   90.00
_cell.angle_beta   90.00
_cell.angle_gamma   90.00
#
_symmetry.space_group_name_H-M   'P 1'
#
loop_
_entity.id
_entity.type
_entity.pdbx_description
1 polymer ?
#
loop_
_entity_poly.entity_id
_entity_poly.type
_entity_poly.pdbx_seq_one_letter_code
_entity_poly.pdbx_strand_id
1 'polypeptide(L)'
;MSNGLQPHVELVSPVQAVAARGLVLTSAQARDAGDIALHVDNAMDAPDSDAMVVMLGRTIIGFSRLDSPTVTPTRTTVDPGTVTLRAFALDRAWQAAPSMRRRCTPVSRISCDAAPTAACWC
;
A
#
# COMPACT_ATOMS: atom_id res chain seq x y z
N MET A 1 -17.82 -24.03 -1.39
CA MET A 1 -17.71 -22.58 -1.61
C MET A 1 -16.33 -22.15 -1.14
N SER A 2 -15.37 -22.06 -2.05
CA SER A 2 -14.00 -21.67 -1.70
C SER A 2 -13.97 -20.16 -1.50
N ASN A 3 -14.12 -19.70 -0.26
CA ASN A 3 -13.61 -18.38 0.12
C ASN A 3 -12.08 -18.46 0.00
N GLY A 4 -11.57 -18.28 -1.22
CA GLY A 4 -10.14 -18.19 -1.45
C GLY A 4 -9.60 -17.03 -0.62
N LEU A 5 -8.42 -17.21 0.00
CA LEU A 5 -7.70 -16.10 0.62
C LEU A 5 -7.56 -15.00 -0.45
N GLN A 6 -8.33 -13.93 -0.32
CA GLN A 6 -8.20 -12.75 -1.15
C GLN A 6 -7.27 -11.75 -0.44
N PRO A 7 -6.37 -11.11 -1.17
CA PRO A 7 -5.60 -10.00 -0.64
C PRO A 7 -6.54 -8.86 -0.21
N HIS A 8 -6.24 -8.22 0.92
CA HIS A 8 -6.88 -6.97 1.34
C HIS A 8 -5.84 -6.04 1.95
N VAL A 9 -6.20 -4.77 2.15
CA VAL A 9 -5.35 -3.78 2.81
C VAL A 9 -6.00 -3.31 4.11
N GLU A 10 -5.18 -3.04 5.11
CA GLU A 10 -5.63 -2.47 6.37
C GLU A 10 -4.57 -1.53 6.95
N LEU A 11 -5.00 -0.61 7.81
CA LEU A 11 -4.11 0.29 8.53
C LEU A 11 -3.14 -0.53 9.39
N VAL A 12 -1.88 -0.14 9.38
CA VAL A 12 -0.82 -0.79 10.13
C VAL A 12 -1.06 -0.62 11.63
N SER A 13 -1.22 -1.74 12.34
CA SER A 13 -1.07 -1.76 13.79
C SER A 13 0.40 -1.81 14.21
N PRO A 14 0.75 -1.46 15.47
CA PRO A 14 2.14 -1.54 15.95
C PRO A 14 2.79 -2.92 15.79
N VAL A 15 2.01 -4.00 15.94
CA VAL A 15 2.51 -5.37 15.74
C VAL A 15 2.81 -5.64 14.27
N GLN A 16 1.96 -5.16 13.37
CA GLN A 16 2.15 -5.33 11.93
C GLN A 16 3.28 -4.46 11.40
N ALA A 17 3.54 -3.31 12.02
CA ALA A 17 4.67 -2.45 11.68
C ALA A 17 5.99 -3.21 11.80
N VAL A 18 6.16 -4.04 12.85
CA VAL A 18 7.36 -4.87 13.03
C VAL A 18 7.56 -5.83 11.84
N ALA A 19 6.48 -6.49 11.41
CA ALA A 19 6.54 -7.41 10.29
C ALA A 19 6.70 -6.70 8.93
N ALA A 20 6.06 -5.53 8.74
CA ALA A 20 6.20 -4.72 7.53
C ALA A 20 7.63 -4.21 7.33
N ARG A 21 8.34 -3.83 8.40
CA ARG A 21 9.77 -3.48 8.35
C ARG A 21 10.64 -4.64 7.87
N GLY A 22 10.21 -5.88 8.09
CA GLY A 22 10.92 -7.09 7.71
C GLY A 22 10.66 -7.58 6.28
N LEU A 23 9.88 -6.84 5.47
CA LEU A 23 9.57 -7.24 4.09
C LEU A 23 10.85 -7.31 3.25
N VAL A 24 11.03 -8.43 2.55
CA VAL A 24 12.21 -8.65 1.71
C VAL A 24 11.89 -8.24 0.29
N LEU A 25 12.55 -7.21 -0.22
CA LEU A 25 12.34 -6.74 -1.59
C LEU A 25 13.36 -7.31 -2.58
N THR A 26 12.97 -7.34 -3.85
CA THR A 26 13.94 -7.48 -4.95
C THR A 26 14.70 -6.17 -5.13
N SER A 27 15.91 -6.23 -5.70
CA SER A 27 16.72 -5.03 -5.97
C SER A 27 16.03 -4.04 -6.91
N ALA A 28 15.20 -4.53 -7.85
CA ALA A 28 14.38 -3.69 -8.71
C ALA A 28 13.33 -2.92 -7.90
N GLN A 29 12.55 -3.63 -7.07
CA GLN A 29 11.51 -2.98 -6.28
C GLN A 29 12.07 -2.07 -5.18
N ALA A 30 13.21 -2.41 -4.58
CA ALA A 30 13.87 -1.55 -3.60
C ALA A 30 14.34 -0.21 -4.23
N ARG A 31 14.67 -0.19 -5.52
CA ARG A 31 15.01 1.04 -6.25
C ARG A 31 13.79 1.96 -6.38
N ASP A 32 12.62 1.39 -6.61
CA ASP A 32 11.40 2.15 -6.88
C ASP A 32 10.64 2.51 -5.59
N ALA A 33 10.54 1.57 -4.66
CA ALA A 33 9.80 1.70 -3.40
C ALA A 33 10.63 2.26 -2.25
N GLY A 34 11.96 2.33 -2.40
CA GLY A 34 12.87 2.76 -1.34
C GLY A 34 12.96 1.77 -0.18
N ASP A 35 13.33 2.29 0.99
CA ASP A 35 13.43 1.52 2.23
C ASP A 35 12.07 1.46 2.92
N ILE A 36 11.50 0.26 2.98
CA ILE A 36 10.18 0.03 3.59
C ILE A 36 10.19 0.27 5.09
N ALA A 37 11.28 -0.04 5.79
CA ALA A 37 11.34 0.19 7.22
C ALA A 37 11.26 1.70 7.53
N LEU A 38 11.99 2.50 6.74
CA LEU A 38 11.93 3.95 6.81
C LEU A 38 10.53 4.49 6.46
N HIS A 39 9.86 3.93 5.46
CA HIS A 39 8.51 4.35 5.10
C HIS A 39 7.47 4.00 6.16
N VAL A 40 7.60 2.85 6.83
CA VAL A 40 6.74 2.46 7.97
C VAL A 40 6.92 3.46 9.10
N ASP A 41 8.16 3.72 9.52
CA ASP A 41 8.45 4.63 10.64
C ASP A 41 7.92 6.03 10.36
N ASN A 42 8.28 6.60 9.21
CA ASN A 42 7.84 7.94 8.84
C ASN A 42 6.31 8.05 8.68
N ALA A 43 5.61 6.99 8.29
CA ALA A 43 4.15 7.02 8.17
C ALA A 43 3.46 6.88 9.52
N MET A 44 4.01 6.08 10.44
CA MET A 44 3.47 5.93 11.79
C MET A 44 3.68 7.20 12.64
N ASP A 45 4.72 7.98 12.34
CA ASP A 45 5.04 9.22 13.05
C ASP A 45 4.34 10.46 12.48
N ALA A 46 3.84 10.39 11.23
CA ALA A 46 3.26 11.53 10.53
C ALA A 46 1.71 11.50 10.56
N PRO A 47 1.05 12.55 11.07
CA PRO A 47 -0.42 12.59 11.21
C PRO A 47 -1.17 12.72 9.87
N ASP A 48 -0.47 13.08 8.79
CA ASP A 48 -1.00 13.20 7.44
C ASP A 48 -0.60 12.01 6.55
N SER A 49 -0.09 10.94 7.14
CA SER A 49 0.33 9.73 6.44
C SER A 49 -0.39 8.50 6.98
N ASP A 50 -0.84 7.64 6.07
CA ASP A 50 -1.39 6.34 6.40
C ASP A 50 -0.39 5.25 6.02
N ALA A 51 0.00 4.46 7.02
CA ALA A 51 0.73 3.22 6.85
C ALA A 51 -0.28 2.08 6.65
N MET A 52 -0.21 1.34 5.54
CA MET A 52 -1.09 0.20 5.27
C MET A 52 -0.30 -1.08 4.98
N VAL A 53 -0.79 -2.21 5.48
CA VAL A 53 -0.27 -3.54 5.13
C VAL A 53 -1.16 -4.21 4.09
N VAL A 54 -0.54 -4.95 3.19
CA VAL A 54 -1.25 -5.87 2.29
C VAL A 54 -1.27 -7.25 2.94
N MET A 55 -2.46 -7.78 3.19
CA MET A 55 -2.70 -9.00 3.94
C MET A 55 -3.26 -10.10 3.04
N LEU A 56 -2.73 -11.32 3.17
CA LEU A 56 -3.33 -12.54 2.64
C LEU A 56 -3.63 -13.50 3.78
N GLY A 57 -4.90 -13.56 4.18
CA GLY A 57 -5.29 -14.23 5.42
C GLY A 57 -4.67 -13.52 6.61
N ARG A 58 -3.73 -14.18 7.31
CA ARG A 58 -2.98 -13.61 8.44
C ARG A 58 -1.54 -13.23 8.09
N THR A 59 -1.16 -13.37 6.83
CA THR A 59 0.21 -13.11 6.35
C THR A 59 0.28 -11.71 5.79
N ILE A 60 1.23 -10.91 6.28
CA ILE A 60 1.59 -9.65 5.62
C ILE A 60 2.41 -10.00 4.40
N ILE A 61 1.92 -9.61 3.24
CA ILE A 61 2.55 -9.86 1.94
C ILE A 61 3.04 -8.57 1.27
N GLY A 62 2.83 -7.41 1.90
CA GLY A 62 3.25 -6.13 1.35
C GLY A 62 2.92 -4.94 2.24
N PHE A 63 3.29 -3.77 1.76
CA PHE A 63 3.14 -2.49 2.44
C PHE A 63 2.83 -1.39 1.43
N SER A 64 2.02 -0.42 1.84
CA SER A 64 1.84 0.84 1.12
C SER A 64 1.77 2.02 2.07
N ARG A 65 2.28 3.16 1.63
CA ARG A 65 2.16 4.44 2.33
C ARG A 65 1.34 5.41 1.48
N LEU A 66 0.33 6.00 2.08
CA LEU A 66 -0.45 7.08 1.49
C LEU A 66 -0.19 8.37 2.26
N ASP A 67 0.08 9.46 1.54
CA ASP A 67 0.21 10.79 2.14
C ASP A 67 -0.99 11.64 1.72
N SER A 68 -1.73 12.16 2.70
CA SER A 68 -2.76 13.16 2.46
C SER A 68 -2.11 14.51 2.14
N PRO A 69 -2.75 15.38 1.34
CA PRO A 69 -2.20 16.68 1.06
C PRO A 69 -2.28 17.51 2.34
N THR A 70 -1.12 17.79 2.94
CA THR A 70 -1.03 18.83 3.97
C THR A 70 -1.42 20.14 3.28
N VAL A 71 -2.42 20.85 3.80
CA VAL A 71 -2.96 22.10 3.23
C VAL A 71 -1.86 23.17 3.21
N THR A 72 -0.99 23.07 2.21
CA THR A 72 0.02 24.05 1.88
C THR A 72 -0.63 24.93 0.83
N PRO A 73 -0.54 26.26 0.91
CA PRO A 73 -1.12 27.15 -0.09
C PRO A 73 -0.31 27.11 -1.38
N THR A 74 -0.33 25.96 -2.07
CA THR A 74 0.11 25.83 -3.46
C THR A 74 -0.99 26.32 -4.39
N ARG A 75 -0.58 26.93 -5.50
CA ARG A 75 -1.43 27.64 -6.50
C ARG A 75 -2.50 26.77 -7.19
N THR A 76 -2.58 25.49 -6.84
CA THR A 76 -3.52 24.52 -7.39
C THR A 76 -4.29 23.91 -6.23
N THR A 77 -5.61 24.11 -6.20
CA THR A 77 -6.50 23.43 -5.26
C THR A 77 -6.48 21.93 -5.58
N VAL A 78 -5.70 21.17 -4.82
CA VAL A 78 -5.81 19.71 -4.80
C VAL A 78 -7.07 19.36 -4.03
N ASP A 79 -7.92 18.51 -4.59
CA ASP A 79 -9.11 18.01 -3.90
C ASP A 79 -8.66 17.38 -2.56
N PRO A 80 -9.21 17.82 -1.40
CA PRO A 80 -8.88 17.24 -0.10
C PRO A 80 -9.15 15.73 -0.01
N GLY A 81 -9.92 15.12 -0.93
CA GLY A 81 -10.08 13.67 -1.05
C GLY A 81 -8.93 12.94 -1.79
N THR A 82 -7.97 13.66 -2.36
CA THR A 82 -6.84 13.06 -3.10
C THR A 82 -5.71 12.66 -2.16
N VAL A 83 -5.28 11.40 -2.21
CA VAL A 83 -4.08 10.93 -1.49
C VAL A 83 -2.96 10.56 -2.47
N THR A 84 -1.71 10.74 -2.04
CA THR A 84 -0.53 10.36 -2.82
C THR A 84 -0.02 9.00 -2.37
N LEU A 85 0.07 8.02 -3.29
CA LEU A 85 0.79 6.78 -3.02
C LEU A 85 2.30 7.05 -3.00
N ARG A 86 2.89 7.09 -1.80
CA ARG A 86 4.32 7.42 -1.60
C ARG A 86 5.22 6.21 -1.80
N ALA A 87 4.80 5.05 -1.32
CA ALA A 87 5.56 3.81 -1.41
C ALA A 87 4.59 2.63 -1.55
N PHE A 88 4.99 1.64 -2.34
CA PHE A 88 4.28 0.37 -2.47
C PHE A 88 5.26 -0.77 -2.71
N ALA A 89 5.16 -1.82 -1.91
CA ALA A 89 5.93 -3.03 -2.14
C ALA A 89 5.18 -4.30 -1.74
N LEU A 90 5.55 -5.39 -2.40
CA LEU A 90 5.13 -6.75 -2.06
C LEU A 90 6.36 -7.53 -1.65
N ASP A 91 6.26 -8.41 -0.68
CA ASP A 91 7.37 -9.29 -0.31
C ASP A 91 7.79 -10.15 -1.51
N ARG A 92 9.10 -10.37 -1.66
CA ARG A 92 9.72 -11.11 -2.75
C ARG A 92 9.11 -12.50 -2.94
N ALA A 93 8.69 -13.17 -1.87
CA ALA A 93 8.04 -14.47 -1.97
C ALA A 93 6.71 -14.42 -2.74
N TRP A 94 6.10 -13.24 -2.87
CA TRP A 94 4.78 -13.02 -3.44
C TRP A 94 4.80 -12.32 -4.80
N GLN A 95 5.96 -11.83 -5.26
CA GLN A 95 6.11 -11.11 -6.53
C GLN A 95 6.06 -12.01 -7.78
N ALA A 96 6.17 -13.33 -7.63
CA ALA A 96 6.27 -14.27 -8.76
C ALA A 96 5.28 -15.44 -8.73
N ALA A 97 4.33 -15.45 -7.78
CA ALA A 97 3.38 -16.57 -7.65
C ALA A 97 2.46 -16.65 -8.89
N PRO A 98 2.35 -17.83 -9.56
CA PRO A 98 1.47 -18.01 -10.72
C PRO A 98 -0.01 -17.72 -10.43
N SER A 99 -0.43 -17.76 -9.15
CA SER A 99 -1.77 -17.43 -8.67
C SER A 99 -2.11 -15.93 -8.75
N MET A 100 -1.11 -15.05 -8.88
CA MET A 100 -1.27 -13.60 -9.00
C MET A 100 -1.21 -13.11 -10.47
N ARG A 101 -0.46 -13.81 -11.34
CA ARG A 101 -0.35 -13.45 -12.78
C ARG A 101 -1.64 -13.54 -13.58
N ARG A 102 -2.68 -14.25 -13.11
CA ARG A 102 -3.97 -14.39 -13.83
C ARG A 102 -5.01 -13.31 -13.50
N ARG A 103 -4.71 -12.34 -12.64
CA ARG A 103 -5.72 -11.41 -12.11
C ARG A 103 -5.34 -9.93 -12.08
N CYS A 104 -4.27 -9.52 -12.77
CA CYS A 104 -3.92 -8.10 -12.89
C CYS A 104 -3.81 -7.71 -14.37
N THR A 105 -4.88 -7.15 -14.93
CA THR A 105 -4.81 -6.30 -16.13
C THR A 105 -4.33 -4.90 -15.71
N PRO A 106 -3.54 -4.19 -16.54
CA PRO A 106 -2.91 -2.94 -16.15
C PRO A 106 -3.95 -1.80 -16.12
N VAL A 107 -4.26 -1.26 -14.94
CA VAL A 107 -5.14 -0.08 -14.82
C VAL A 107 -4.28 1.15 -14.59
N SER A 108 -4.21 1.99 -15.62
CA SER A 108 -3.42 3.23 -15.65
C SER A 108 -4.13 4.45 -15.05
N ARG A 109 -5.16 4.30 -14.19
CA ARG A 109 -5.81 5.42 -13.48
C ARG A 109 -6.61 4.91 -12.29
N ILE A 110 -6.15 5.20 -11.07
CA ILE A 110 -6.96 5.08 -9.86
C ILE A 110 -7.63 6.45 -9.65
N SER A 111 -8.93 6.52 -9.91
CA SER A 111 -9.80 7.64 -9.50
C SER A 111 -10.69 7.09 -8.39
N CYS A 112 -10.46 7.53 -7.15
CA CYS A 112 -11.31 7.20 -6.02
C CYS A 112 -12.45 8.21 -5.98
N ASP A 113 -13.64 7.82 -6.45
CA ASP A 113 -14.87 8.59 -6.20
C ASP A 113 -15.59 7.99 -4.97
N ALA A 114 -16.19 8.88 -4.19
CA ALA A 114 -16.65 8.70 -2.81
C ALA A 114 -17.55 7.47 -2.53
N ALA A 115 -17.01 6.43 -1.87
CA ALA A 115 -17.74 5.49 -0.99
C ALA A 115 -16.74 4.67 -0.12
N PRO A 116 -16.99 4.43 1.19
CA PRO A 116 -15.96 3.96 2.13
C PRO A 116 -15.73 2.43 2.17
N THR A 117 -16.13 1.65 1.16
CA THR A 117 -16.02 0.18 1.23
C THR A 117 -15.64 -0.54 -0.06
N ALA A 118 -15.12 0.16 -1.06
CA ALA A 118 -14.59 -0.47 -2.26
C ALA A 118 -13.28 0.20 -2.69
N ALA A 119 -12.17 -0.20 -2.07
CA ALA A 119 -10.86 0.04 -2.66
C ALA A 119 -10.77 -0.83 -3.92
N CYS A 120 -10.99 -0.20 -5.08
CA CYS A 120 -10.82 -0.82 -6.38
C CYS A 120 -9.38 -1.32 -6.53
N TRP A 121 -9.22 -2.64 -6.48
CA TRP A 121 -8.03 -3.34 -6.93
C TRP A 121 -8.43 -4.41 -7.94
N CYS A 122 -8.94 -3.92 -9.08
CA CYS A 122 -8.98 -4.42 -10.45
C CYS A 122 -9.93 -3.53 -11.24
#